data_AF-A0A8J8BR62-F1
#
_entry.id   AF-A0A8J8BR62-F1
#
_cell.length_a   1.000
_cell.length_b   1.000
_cell.length_c   1.000
_cell.angle_alpha   90.00
_cell.angle_beta   90.00
_cell.angle_gamma   90.00
#
_symmetry.space_group_name_H-M   'P 1'
#
loop_
_entity.id
_entity.type
_entity.pdbx_description
1 polymer ?
#
loop_
_entity_poly.entity_id
_entity_poly.type
_entity_poly.pdbx_seq_one_letter_code
_entity_poly.pdbx_strand_id
1 'polypeptide(L)'
;MYDLHVHVIGHDRRIKDYSRNIDAYVLQAEFLGLEALGFVDHYPYRMKNVQKVVEKIDYYRNHAAIPILYGAEIYVPSNTRIPKYFDFSLAHTRRGYNLEEAFKMAQQKSIDIIAHPCAYGARCSNSRIEQFKDSGIALELSEKGLLYFPQWLHEKALELDIPLTLGSDAHNPEDLGFPGILERGLTWTPLAKVPFVEEGGWL
;
A
#
# COMPACT_ATOMS: atom_id res chain seq x y z
N MET A 1 8.08 10.19 -7.51
CA MET A 1 7.76 9.28 -6.37
C MET A 1 6.26 9.14 -6.30
N TYR A 2 5.73 8.07 -5.72
CA TYR A 2 4.29 7.87 -5.54
C TYR A 2 4.04 7.29 -4.15
N ASP A 3 2.78 7.29 -3.69
CA ASP A 3 2.39 6.64 -2.43
C ASP A 3 1.17 5.76 -2.66
N LEU A 4 1.26 4.47 -2.39
CA LEU A 4 0.15 3.51 -2.56
C LEU A 4 -0.42 3.01 -1.23
N HIS A 5 -0.04 3.62 -0.10
CA HIS A 5 -0.53 3.19 1.21
C HIS A 5 -0.86 4.37 2.11
N VAL A 6 -2.04 4.94 1.90
CA VAL A 6 -2.56 6.06 2.68
C VAL A 6 -3.93 5.74 3.25
N HIS A 7 -4.06 5.87 4.57
CA HIS A 7 -5.31 5.63 5.28
C HIS A 7 -6.15 6.90 5.35
N VAL A 8 -7.33 6.87 4.73
CA VAL A 8 -8.35 7.90 4.93
C VAL A 8 -9.05 7.68 6.27
N ILE A 9 -9.30 6.41 6.60
CA ILE A 9 -9.95 5.96 7.81
C ILE A 9 -8.88 5.74 8.87
N GLY A 10 -8.47 6.82 9.52
CA GLY A 10 -7.59 6.74 10.67
C GLY A 10 -8.20 5.94 11.83
N HIS A 11 -7.37 5.60 12.83
CA HIS A 11 -7.85 4.90 14.02
C HIS A 11 -8.63 5.79 15.00
N ASP A 12 -8.77 7.10 14.73
CA ASP A 12 -9.47 8.04 15.61
C ASP A 12 -11.00 8.01 15.42
N ARG A 13 -11.65 7.20 16.25
CA ARG A 13 -13.12 7.03 16.29
C ARG A 13 -13.92 8.31 16.58
N ARG A 14 -13.28 9.44 16.90
CA ARG A 14 -13.94 10.73 17.14
C ARG A 14 -14.27 11.47 15.85
N ILE A 15 -13.63 11.12 14.73
CA ILE A 15 -13.89 11.74 13.43
C ILE A 15 -15.27 11.29 12.93
N LYS A 16 -16.16 12.26 12.69
CA LYS A 16 -17.52 12.00 12.17
C LYS A 16 -17.56 11.83 10.66
N ASP A 17 -16.60 12.41 9.94
CA ASP A 17 -16.59 12.49 8.49
C ASP A 17 -15.16 12.48 7.94
N TYR A 18 -14.66 11.29 7.62
CA TYR A 18 -13.29 11.08 7.14
C TYR A 18 -13.06 11.59 5.72
N SER A 19 -14.12 11.78 4.91
CA SER A 19 -13.96 12.27 3.54
C SER A 19 -13.37 13.67 3.47
N ARG A 20 -13.45 14.44 4.57
CA ARG A 20 -12.83 15.77 4.68
C ARG A 20 -11.31 15.72 4.71
N ASN A 21 -10.72 14.60 5.13
CA ASN A 21 -9.27 14.46 5.19
C ASN A 21 -8.67 14.23 3.79
N ILE A 22 -9.46 13.71 2.84
CA ILE A 22 -9.00 13.43 1.48
C ILE A 22 -8.48 14.70 0.81
N ASP A 23 -9.13 15.84 1.01
CA ASP A 23 -8.70 17.13 0.46
C ASP A 23 -7.26 17.47 0.90
N ALA A 24 -6.97 17.28 2.19
CA ALA A 24 -5.66 17.56 2.75
C ALA A 24 -4.59 16.57 2.27
N TYR A 25 -4.92 15.29 2.13
CA TYR A 25 -4.01 14.30 1.55
C TYR A 25 -3.65 14.61 0.10
N VAL A 26 -4.64 14.96 -0.73
CA VAL A 26 -4.40 15.30 -2.15
C VAL A 26 -3.52 16.55 -2.25
N LEU A 27 -3.84 17.62 -1.50
CA LEU A 27 -3.03 18.84 -1.48
C LEU A 27 -1.59 18.58 -1.01
N GLN A 28 -1.41 17.74 0.00
CA GLN A 28 -0.08 17.38 0.49
C GLN A 28 0.70 16.53 -0.53
N ALA A 29 0.04 15.60 -1.22
CA ALA A 29 0.64 14.81 -2.29
C ALA A 29 1.12 15.70 -3.45
N GLU A 30 0.31 16.69 -3.85
CA GLU A 30 0.68 17.69 -4.85
C GLU A 30 1.87 18.55 -4.38
N PHE A 31 1.85 18.99 -3.11
CA PHE A 31 2.95 19.77 -2.53
C PHE A 31 4.28 18.99 -2.50
N LEU A 32 4.22 17.69 -2.22
CA LEU A 32 5.38 16.79 -2.26
C LEU A 32 5.80 16.39 -3.68
N GLY A 33 5.04 16.78 -4.70
CA GLY A 33 5.30 16.42 -6.09
C GLY A 33 5.19 14.92 -6.35
N LEU A 34 4.24 14.24 -5.69
CA LEU A 34 3.96 12.83 -5.97
C LEU A 34 3.38 12.66 -7.38
N GLU A 35 3.68 11.53 -8.01
CA GLU A 35 3.20 11.14 -9.34
C GLU A 35 1.87 10.38 -9.26
N ALA A 36 1.53 9.81 -8.11
CA ALA A 36 0.24 9.17 -7.84
C ALA A 36 0.01 9.03 -6.33
N LEU A 37 -1.25 8.90 -5.95
CA LEU A 37 -1.70 8.71 -4.56
C LEU A 37 -2.75 7.58 -4.47
N GLY A 38 -2.47 6.57 -3.65
CA GLY A 38 -3.33 5.42 -3.42
C GLY A 38 -3.90 5.40 -2.02
N PHE A 39 -5.21 5.53 -1.92
CA PHE A 39 -5.94 5.40 -0.67
C PHE A 39 -6.28 3.94 -0.41
N VAL A 40 -5.79 3.38 0.70
CA VAL A 40 -6.09 2.03 1.14
C VAL A 40 -6.44 2.05 2.61
N ASP A 41 -7.53 1.37 2.95
CA ASP A 41 -8.02 1.29 4.32
C ASP A 41 -8.26 -0.17 4.68
N HIS A 42 -8.16 -0.50 5.96
CA HIS A 42 -8.42 -1.86 6.44
C HIS A 42 -9.83 -2.33 6.06
N TYR A 43 -9.92 -3.32 5.19
CA TYR A 43 -11.19 -3.88 4.69
C TYR A 43 -11.47 -5.27 5.29
N PRO A 44 -12.74 -5.60 5.65
CA PRO A 44 -13.97 -4.83 5.45
C PRO A 44 -14.10 -3.63 6.38
N TYR A 45 -14.65 -2.54 5.84
CA TYR A 45 -14.87 -1.31 6.58
C TYR A 45 -15.74 -1.52 7.80
N ARG A 46 -15.32 -0.94 8.93
CA ARG A 46 -16.07 -0.97 10.19
C ARG A 46 -16.77 0.37 10.48
N MET A 47 -17.32 1.03 9.45
CA MET A 47 -17.88 2.40 9.59
C MET A 47 -19.11 2.69 8.71
N LYS A 48 -19.92 3.66 9.17
CA LYS A 48 -21.21 4.01 8.57
C LYS A 48 -21.13 4.92 7.32
N ASN A 49 -20.01 5.62 7.11
CA ASN A 49 -19.89 6.68 6.10
C ASN A 49 -18.90 6.35 4.97
N VAL A 50 -18.58 5.07 4.74
CA VAL A 50 -17.65 4.67 3.67
C VAL A 50 -18.07 5.23 2.31
N GLN A 51 -19.37 5.31 2.03
CA GLN A 51 -19.88 5.82 0.76
C GLN A 51 -19.39 7.23 0.44
N LYS A 52 -19.30 8.13 1.45
CA LYS A 52 -18.78 9.49 1.26
C LYS A 52 -17.29 9.51 0.96
N VAL A 53 -16.53 8.56 1.52
CA VAL A 53 -15.10 8.40 1.23
C VAL A 53 -14.95 7.95 -0.22
N VAL A 54 -15.71 6.95 -0.66
CA VAL A 54 -15.72 6.47 -2.05
C VAL A 54 -16.06 7.58 -3.03
N GLU A 55 -17.17 8.29 -2.80
CA GLU A 55 -17.61 9.41 -3.66
C GLU A 55 -16.56 10.51 -3.78
N LYS A 56 -15.83 10.78 -2.69
CA LYS A 56 -14.80 11.81 -2.65
C LYS A 56 -13.51 11.36 -3.34
N ILE A 57 -13.16 10.09 -3.24
CA ILE A 57 -12.06 9.50 -4.02
C ILE A 57 -12.40 9.52 -5.51
N ASP A 58 -13.63 9.14 -5.88
CA ASP A 58 -14.12 9.18 -7.27
C ASP A 58 -14.16 10.61 -7.83
N TYR A 59 -14.48 11.59 -7.00
CA TYR A 59 -14.33 13.00 -7.37
C TYR A 59 -12.87 13.28 -7.76
N TYR A 60 -11.90 12.97 -6.89
CA TYR A 60 -10.50 13.30 -7.15
C TYR A 60 -9.85 12.49 -8.27
N ARG A 61 -10.29 11.27 -8.53
CA ARG A 61 -9.91 10.50 -9.73
C ARG A 61 -10.06 11.28 -11.03
N ASN A 62 -11.07 12.14 -11.11
CA ASN A 62 -11.39 12.90 -12.32
C ASN A 62 -10.92 14.37 -12.28
N HIS A 63 -10.42 14.86 -11.15
CA HIS A 63 -10.16 16.27 -10.94
C HIS A 63 -8.77 16.59 -10.37
N ALA A 64 -8.06 15.62 -9.80
CA ALA A 64 -6.70 15.81 -9.31
C ALA A 64 -5.71 15.91 -10.49
N ALA A 65 -4.59 16.60 -10.27
CA ALA A 65 -3.51 16.67 -11.25
C ALA A 65 -2.74 15.35 -11.41
N ILE A 66 -2.88 14.44 -10.43
CA ILE A 66 -2.17 13.16 -10.36
C ILE A 66 -3.19 12.02 -10.29
N PRO A 67 -2.87 10.82 -10.81
CA PRO A 67 -3.69 9.62 -10.62
C PRO A 67 -4.00 9.36 -9.14
N ILE A 68 -5.29 9.16 -8.86
CA ILE A 68 -5.80 8.79 -7.54
C ILE A 68 -6.33 7.37 -7.60
N LEU A 69 -5.76 6.49 -6.79
CA LEU A 69 -6.10 5.08 -6.75
C LEU A 69 -6.86 4.77 -5.46
N TYR A 70 -7.74 3.77 -5.53
CA TYR A 70 -8.50 3.28 -4.39
C TYR A 70 -8.28 1.78 -4.23
N GLY A 71 -7.66 1.40 -3.12
CA GLY A 71 -7.38 0.01 -2.80
C GLY A 71 -7.93 -0.42 -1.45
N ALA A 72 -7.63 -1.66 -1.11
CA ALA A 72 -8.00 -2.25 0.17
C ALA A 72 -6.81 -2.90 0.84
N GLU A 73 -6.59 -2.58 2.11
CA GLU A 73 -5.62 -3.32 2.92
C GLU A 73 -6.34 -4.46 3.65
N ILE A 74 -5.90 -5.68 3.40
CA ILE A 74 -6.52 -6.92 3.85
C ILE A 74 -5.60 -7.61 4.83
N TYR A 75 -6.07 -7.81 6.06
CA TYR A 75 -5.37 -8.68 6.99
C TYR A 75 -5.31 -10.11 6.43
N VAL A 76 -4.12 -10.72 6.39
CA VAL A 76 -3.94 -12.13 6.01
C VAL A 76 -3.41 -12.96 7.18
N PRO A 77 -3.93 -14.19 7.42
CA PRO A 77 -5.00 -14.86 6.67
C PRO A 77 -6.38 -14.22 6.89
N SER A 78 -7.23 -14.32 5.87
CA SER A 78 -8.62 -13.88 5.93
C SER A 78 -9.52 -14.54 4.89
N ASN A 79 -10.79 -14.73 5.25
CA ASN A 79 -11.86 -15.17 4.36
C ASN A 79 -12.56 -13.99 3.64
N THR A 80 -12.13 -12.75 3.90
CA THR A 80 -12.67 -11.56 3.24
C THR A 80 -12.51 -11.67 1.73
N ARG A 81 -13.60 -11.49 0.99
CA ARG A 81 -13.59 -11.35 -0.46
C ARG A 81 -13.24 -9.91 -0.82
N ILE A 82 -12.33 -9.71 -1.76
CA ILE A 82 -11.94 -8.38 -2.23
C ILE A 82 -12.94 -7.95 -3.32
N PRO A 83 -13.65 -6.83 -3.13
CA PRO A 83 -14.51 -6.25 -4.16
C PRO A 83 -13.72 -5.84 -5.42
N LYS A 84 -14.36 -5.98 -6.58
CA LYS A 84 -13.75 -5.64 -7.89
C LYS A 84 -13.63 -4.14 -8.18
N TYR A 85 -14.23 -3.28 -7.35
CA TYR A 85 -14.17 -1.83 -7.56
C TYR A 85 -12.87 -1.22 -7.02
N PHE A 86 -12.08 -1.98 -6.26
CA PHE A 86 -10.74 -1.57 -5.87
C PHE A 86 -9.80 -1.73 -7.05
N ASP A 87 -8.95 -0.73 -7.25
CA ASP A 87 -7.93 -0.74 -8.31
C ASP A 87 -6.79 -1.71 -7.96
N PHE A 88 -6.54 -1.90 -6.66
CA PHE A 88 -5.49 -2.78 -6.13
C PHE A 88 -5.75 -3.14 -4.66
N SER A 89 -4.91 -4.01 -4.11
CA SER A 89 -5.03 -4.50 -2.75
C SER A 89 -3.67 -4.79 -2.11
N LEU A 90 -3.64 -4.65 -0.79
CA LEU A 90 -2.48 -4.89 0.06
C LEU A 90 -2.76 -6.04 1.03
N ALA A 91 -1.76 -6.87 1.31
CA ALA A 91 -1.80 -7.89 2.34
C ALA A 91 -1.10 -7.37 3.60
N HIS A 92 -1.89 -7.10 4.65
CA HIS A 92 -1.38 -6.84 5.99
C HIS A 92 -1.17 -8.16 6.73
N THR A 93 0.08 -8.60 6.84
CA THR A 93 0.38 -9.91 7.43
C THR A 93 0.16 -9.90 8.94
N ARG A 94 -0.68 -10.80 9.46
CA ARG A 94 -0.90 -10.91 10.90
C ARG A 94 0.35 -11.39 11.63
N ARG A 95 0.46 -10.98 12.89
CA ARG A 95 1.50 -11.45 13.81
C ARG A 95 1.60 -12.98 13.82
N GLY A 96 2.83 -13.48 13.73
CA GLY A 96 3.14 -14.90 13.79
C GLY A 96 3.27 -15.58 12.43
N TYR A 97 2.83 -14.94 11.35
CA TYR A 97 3.04 -15.41 9.99
C TYR A 97 4.34 -14.85 9.41
N ASN A 98 4.93 -15.60 8.49
CA ASN A 98 6.14 -15.20 7.80
C ASN A 98 5.87 -14.69 6.37
N LEU A 99 6.87 -14.07 5.76
CA LEU A 99 6.75 -13.48 4.42
C LEU A 99 6.42 -14.51 3.32
N GLU A 100 6.91 -15.74 3.41
CA GLU A 100 6.55 -16.79 2.46
C GLU A 100 5.07 -17.18 2.58
N GLU A 101 4.55 -17.27 3.79
CA GLU A 101 3.12 -17.49 4.02
C GLU A 101 2.29 -16.30 3.50
N ALA A 102 2.77 -15.07 3.69
CA ALA A 102 2.16 -13.86 3.16
C ALA A 102 2.02 -13.92 1.64
N PHE A 103 3.09 -14.27 0.91
CA PHE A 103 3.05 -14.44 -0.54
C PHE A 103 2.04 -15.52 -0.97
N LYS A 104 2.05 -16.70 -0.33
CA LYS A 104 1.08 -17.76 -0.65
C LYS A 104 -0.36 -17.29 -0.47
N MET A 105 -0.63 -16.59 0.63
CA MET A 105 -1.96 -16.04 0.91
C MET A 105 -2.33 -14.93 -0.09
N ALA A 106 -1.38 -14.08 -0.47
CA ALA A 106 -1.60 -13.04 -1.47
C ALA A 106 -1.90 -13.65 -2.85
N GLN A 107 -1.15 -14.65 -3.31
CA GLN A 107 -1.43 -15.38 -4.56
C GLN A 107 -2.82 -16.02 -4.56
N GLN A 108 -3.18 -16.71 -3.47
CA GLN A 108 -4.49 -17.36 -3.34
C GLN A 108 -5.66 -16.37 -3.39
N LYS A 109 -5.43 -15.11 -3.01
CA LYS A 109 -6.46 -14.08 -2.95
C LYS A 109 -6.36 -13.05 -4.07
N SER A 110 -5.39 -13.21 -4.98
CA SER A 110 -5.05 -12.22 -6.01
C SER A 110 -4.81 -10.84 -5.39
N ILE A 111 -3.97 -10.78 -4.36
CA ILE A 111 -3.53 -9.53 -3.74
C ILE A 111 -2.25 -9.05 -4.40
N ASP A 112 -2.16 -7.74 -4.63
CA ASP A 112 -1.14 -7.12 -5.48
C ASP A 112 0.15 -6.76 -4.74
N ILE A 113 0.04 -6.36 -3.46
CA ILE A 113 1.17 -5.87 -2.65
C ILE A 113 1.18 -6.57 -1.29
N ILE A 114 2.36 -6.91 -0.77
CA ILE A 114 2.53 -7.25 0.65
C ILE A 114 2.93 -5.98 1.41
N ALA A 115 2.04 -5.48 2.26
CA ALA A 115 2.27 -4.31 3.09
C ALA A 115 3.29 -4.61 4.19
N HIS A 116 4.17 -3.64 4.45
CA HIS A 116 5.16 -3.59 5.54
C HIS A 116 5.61 -5.00 5.99
N PRO A 117 6.26 -5.78 5.10
CA PRO A 117 6.31 -7.26 5.14
C PRO A 117 6.95 -7.87 6.40
N CYS A 118 7.72 -7.07 7.15
CA CYS A 118 8.43 -7.49 8.35
C CYS A 118 7.97 -6.74 9.62
N ALA A 119 6.96 -5.88 9.51
CA ALA A 119 6.46 -5.07 10.61
C ALA A 119 5.38 -5.78 11.42
N TYR A 120 4.99 -5.18 12.55
CA TYR A 120 3.81 -5.55 13.35
C TYR A 120 3.74 -7.03 13.79
N GLY A 121 4.89 -7.69 13.90
CA GLY A 121 5.02 -9.08 14.32
C GLY A 121 4.95 -10.11 13.20
N ALA A 122 4.91 -9.69 11.93
CA ALA A 122 5.27 -10.52 10.79
C ALA A 122 6.78 -10.82 10.80
N ARG A 123 7.18 -11.94 10.20
CA ARG A 123 8.58 -12.41 10.24
C ARG A 123 9.16 -12.59 8.83
N CYS A 124 10.37 -12.07 8.61
CA CYS A 124 11.08 -12.23 7.35
C CYS A 124 12.30 -13.16 7.43
N SER A 125 12.77 -13.51 8.64
CA SER A 125 14.10 -14.09 8.86
C SER A 125 14.36 -15.51 8.35
N ASN A 126 13.46 -16.12 7.57
CA ASN A 126 13.65 -17.46 6.97
C ASN A 126 12.88 -17.61 5.64
N SER A 127 12.61 -16.51 4.96
CA SER A 127 11.68 -16.52 3.82
C SER A 127 12.40 -16.78 2.50
N ARG A 128 11.94 -17.80 1.77
CA ARG A 128 12.47 -18.17 0.44
C ARG A 128 11.68 -17.43 -0.63
N ILE A 129 11.90 -16.13 -0.75
CA ILE A 129 11.10 -15.27 -1.63
C ILE A 129 11.41 -15.49 -3.12
N GLU A 130 12.49 -16.20 -3.45
CA GLU A 130 12.87 -16.58 -4.81
C GLU A 130 11.77 -17.32 -5.55
N GLN A 131 10.96 -18.11 -4.84
CA GLN A 131 9.87 -18.88 -5.43
C GLN A 131 8.68 -18.00 -5.87
N PHE A 132 8.68 -16.71 -5.55
CA PHE A 132 7.62 -15.75 -5.90
C PHE A 132 8.07 -14.68 -6.89
N LYS A 133 9.26 -14.83 -7.49
CA LYS A 133 9.78 -13.90 -8.51
C LYS A 133 8.72 -13.57 -9.59
N ASP A 134 8.08 -14.60 -10.14
CA ASP A 134 7.11 -14.44 -11.24
C ASP A 134 5.66 -14.31 -10.74
N SER A 135 5.45 -13.99 -9.45
CA SER A 135 4.10 -13.92 -8.87
C SER A 135 3.32 -12.68 -9.28
N GLY A 136 3.99 -11.64 -9.76
CA GLY A 136 3.40 -10.31 -10.00
C GLY A 136 3.11 -9.53 -8.71
N ILE A 137 3.42 -10.09 -7.53
CA ILE A 137 3.15 -9.48 -6.23
C ILE A 137 4.33 -8.58 -5.84
N ALA A 138 4.03 -7.33 -5.50
CA ALA A 138 5.01 -6.37 -5.03
C ALA A 138 5.26 -6.47 -3.51
N LEU A 139 6.42 -6.00 -3.08
CA LEU A 139 6.74 -5.75 -1.67
C LEU A 139 6.67 -4.25 -1.38
N GLU A 140 6.07 -3.88 -0.26
CA GLU A 140 6.04 -2.50 0.16
C GLU A 140 7.33 -2.08 0.91
N LEU A 141 7.90 -0.96 0.48
CA LEU A 141 8.77 -0.11 1.27
C LEU A 141 7.90 0.89 2.04
N SER A 142 7.53 0.50 3.26
CA SER A 142 6.70 1.33 4.13
C SER A 142 7.57 2.32 4.89
N GLU A 143 7.30 3.63 4.81
CA GLU A 143 8.03 4.65 5.59
C GLU A 143 7.86 4.41 7.10
N LYS A 144 6.62 4.21 7.56
CA LYS A 144 6.32 3.92 8.96
C LYS A 144 6.82 2.56 9.43
N GLY A 145 6.80 1.57 8.54
CA GLY A 145 7.30 0.21 8.77
C GLY A 145 8.82 0.05 8.57
N LEU A 146 9.52 1.10 8.15
CA LEU A 146 10.87 1.03 7.61
C LEU A 146 11.90 0.45 8.58
N LEU A 147 11.74 0.73 9.88
CA LEU A 147 12.59 0.20 10.95
C LEU A 147 12.66 -1.33 10.95
N TYR A 148 11.59 -1.99 10.49
CA TYR A 148 11.49 -3.44 10.43
C TYR A 148 11.96 -4.03 9.09
N PHE A 149 12.11 -3.20 8.06
CA PHE A 149 12.46 -3.64 6.70
C PHE A 149 13.98 -3.86 6.57
N PRO A 150 14.45 -5.12 6.52
CA PRO A 150 15.87 -5.40 6.58
C PRO A 150 16.54 -5.18 5.23
N GLN A 151 17.81 -4.76 5.26
CA GLN A 151 18.58 -4.46 4.04
C GLN A 151 18.66 -5.65 3.07
N TRP A 152 18.85 -6.87 3.59
CA TRP A 152 18.93 -8.07 2.75
C TRP A 152 17.64 -8.30 1.94
N LEU A 153 16.47 -7.90 2.45
CA LEU A 153 15.20 -8.09 1.75
C LEU A 153 15.08 -7.11 0.58
N HIS A 154 15.58 -5.88 0.76
CA HIS A 154 15.68 -4.90 -0.33
C HIS A 154 16.56 -5.43 -1.45
N GLU A 155 17.78 -5.82 -1.10
CA GLU A 155 18.77 -6.34 -2.05
C GLU A 155 18.26 -7.58 -2.78
N LYS A 156 17.59 -8.48 -2.05
CA LYS A 156 17.05 -9.71 -2.63
C LYS A 156 15.86 -9.44 -3.55
N ALA A 157 14.99 -8.48 -3.22
CA ALA A 157 13.90 -8.08 -4.10
C ALA A 157 14.43 -7.50 -5.41
N LEU A 158 15.47 -6.66 -5.36
CA LEU A 158 16.14 -6.14 -6.55
C LEU A 158 16.80 -7.25 -7.40
N GLU A 159 17.52 -8.19 -6.77
CA GLU A 159 18.15 -9.33 -7.45
C GLU A 159 17.12 -10.18 -8.22
N LEU A 160 15.91 -10.32 -7.65
CA LEU A 160 14.85 -11.16 -8.19
C LEU A 160 13.89 -10.43 -9.11
N ASP A 161 14.06 -9.13 -9.36
CA ASP A 161 13.09 -8.28 -10.05
C ASP A 161 11.69 -8.28 -9.40
N ILE A 162 11.61 -8.51 -8.08
CA ILE A 162 10.35 -8.37 -7.33
C ILE A 162 10.03 -6.87 -7.20
N PRO A 163 8.85 -6.39 -7.64
CA PRO A 163 8.54 -4.97 -7.58
C PRO A 163 8.53 -4.45 -6.14
N LEU A 164 9.11 -3.27 -5.94
CA LEU A 164 9.12 -2.55 -4.67
C LEU A 164 8.24 -1.29 -4.79
N THR A 165 7.15 -1.24 -4.04
CA THR A 165 6.24 -0.09 -4.03
C THR A 165 6.50 0.81 -2.83
N LEU A 166 6.28 2.11 -3.00
CA LEU A 166 6.33 3.08 -1.91
C LEU A 166 4.96 3.18 -1.21
N GLY A 167 4.99 3.24 0.12
CA GLY A 167 3.82 3.49 0.95
C GLY A 167 4.22 4.25 2.22
N SER A 168 3.53 5.35 2.55
CA SER A 168 3.84 6.06 3.81
C SER A 168 3.24 5.35 5.03
N ASP A 169 2.14 4.60 4.83
CA ASP A 169 1.26 4.15 5.91
C ASP A 169 0.74 5.36 6.74
N ALA A 170 0.50 6.46 6.02
CA ALA A 170 0.05 7.72 6.57
C ALA A 170 -1.36 7.57 7.15
N HIS A 171 -1.54 8.05 8.38
CA HIS A 171 -2.83 8.10 9.06
C HIS A 171 -3.32 9.53 9.28
N ASN A 172 -2.46 10.52 9.00
CA ASN A 172 -2.78 11.93 8.86
C ASN A 172 -2.03 12.49 7.63
N PRO A 173 -2.51 13.57 7.00
CA PRO A 173 -1.84 14.18 5.84
C PRO A 173 -0.37 14.51 6.08
N GLU A 174 0.00 15.00 7.25
CA GLU A 174 1.37 15.32 7.65
C GLU A 174 2.32 14.12 7.71
N ASP A 175 1.79 12.89 7.74
CA ASP A 175 2.58 11.67 7.74
C ASP A 175 3.05 11.27 6.32
N LEU A 176 2.56 11.95 5.27
CA LEU A 176 2.97 11.68 3.88
C LEU A 176 4.43 12.03 3.63
N GLY A 177 5.09 11.19 2.82
CA GLY A 177 6.47 11.37 2.38
C GLY A 177 7.36 10.19 2.78
N PHE A 178 8.62 10.26 2.34
CA PHE A 178 9.56 9.12 2.42
C PHE A 178 10.97 9.51 2.92
N PRO A 179 11.12 10.37 3.96
CA PRO A 179 12.43 10.85 4.37
C PRO A 179 13.39 9.73 4.78
N GLY A 180 12.93 8.72 5.52
CA GLY A 180 13.73 7.58 5.96
C GLY A 180 14.13 6.67 4.81
N ILE A 181 13.23 6.40 3.85
CA ILE A 181 13.55 5.63 2.64
C ILE A 181 14.65 6.34 1.83
N LEU A 182 14.52 7.67 1.67
CA LEU A 182 15.51 8.49 0.96
C LEU A 182 16.86 8.54 1.71
N GLU A 183 16.85 8.72 3.03
CA GLU A 183 18.06 8.72 3.86
C GLU A 183 18.82 7.39 3.78
N ARG A 184 18.09 6.27 3.75
CA ARG A 184 18.67 4.93 3.56
C ARG A 184 19.15 4.66 2.14
N GLY A 185 18.83 5.52 1.17
CA GLY A 185 19.19 5.35 -0.24
C GLY A 185 18.52 4.12 -0.88
N LEU A 186 17.34 3.72 -0.38
CA LEU A 186 16.62 2.59 -0.96
C LEU A 186 16.00 3.00 -2.30
N THR A 187 16.06 2.09 -3.26
CA THR A 187 15.42 2.23 -4.57
C THR A 187 14.07 1.50 -4.60
N TRP A 188 13.17 1.98 -5.44
CA TRP A 188 11.84 1.43 -5.65
C TRP A 188 11.54 1.27 -7.15
N THR A 189 10.52 0.49 -7.47
CA THR A 189 10.07 0.28 -8.85
C THR A 189 9.35 1.55 -9.35
N PRO A 190 9.63 2.06 -10.56
CA PRO A 190 8.84 3.15 -11.14
C PRO A 190 7.36 2.76 -11.26
N LEU A 191 6.44 3.70 -11.05
CA LEU A 191 5.00 3.41 -11.01
C LEU A 191 4.50 2.65 -12.26
N ALA A 192 4.94 3.08 -13.44
CA ALA A 192 4.61 2.48 -14.73
C ALA A 192 5.10 1.03 -14.92
N LYS A 193 5.93 0.52 -14.01
CA LYS A 193 6.45 -0.85 -14.02
C LYS A 193 5.88 -1.71 -12.89
N VAL A 194 4.92 -1.18 -12.11
CA VAL A 194 4.22 -1.95 -11.09
C VAL A 194 3.13 -2.78 -11.80
N PRO A 195 3.08 -4.11 -11.63
CA PRO A 195 2.27 -5.00 -12.48
C PRO A 195 0.79 -4.61 -12.61
N PHE A 196 0.10 -4.36 -11.48
CA PHE A 196 -1.32 -4.00 -11.51
C PHE A 196 -1.58 -2.58 -12.07
N VAL A 197 -0.56 -1.72 -12.13
CA VAL A 197 -0.68 -0.39 -12.73
C VAL A 197 -0.71 -0.50 -14.26
N GLU A 198 0.17 -1.34 -14.81
CA GLU A 198 0.22 -1.62 -16.25
C GLU A 198 -1.09 -2.28 -16.72
N GLU A 199 -1.58 -3.27 -15.98
CA GLU A 199 -2.83 -3.98 -16.30
C GLU A 199 -4.07 -3.07 -16.21
N GLY A 200 -4.08 -2.13 -15.27
CA GLY A 200 -5.20 -1.23 -15.04
C GLY A 200 -5.25 0.00 -15.96
N GLY A 201 -4.17 0.30 -16.70
CA GLY A 201 -4.15 1.39 -17.68
C GLY A 201 -4.25 2.80 -17.08
N TRP A 202 -3.69 3.00 -15.88
CA TRP A 202 -3.79 4.25 -15.12
C TRP A 202 -2.80 5.35 -15.57
N LEU A 203 -1.90 5.01 -16.50
CA LEU A 203 -0.82 5.87 -17.02
C LEU A 203 -0.83 5.89 -18.56
#